data_AF-A0A956ZPP1-F1
#
_entry.id   AF-A0A956ZPP1-F1
#
_cell.length_a   1.000
_cell.length_b   1.000
_cell.length_c   1.000
_cell.angle_alpha   90.00
_cell.angle_beta   90.00
_cell.angle_gamma   90.00
#
_symmetry.space_group_name_H-M   'P 1'
#
loop_
_entity.id
_entity.type
_entity.pdbx_description
1 polymer ?
#
loop_
_entity_poly.entity_id
_entity_poly.type
_entity_poly.pdbx_seq_one_letter_code
_entity_poly.pdbx_strand_id
1 'polypeptide(L)'
;MAKDEVTLDVGGHPVVVTNPGKVFFPGAGYTKLDLVNYFVSVGEGALCGIRNRPTVLKRFVNGATEEPFFQKRAPKNMPPYLSTAHVSFPSGRSADLAVTNEVAGIAWMANLGCLDLNPWPVRADDVDHPDELRVDLDPTPEAGWPMVREVALVVREVLGDLGYVSYPKTSGSRGIHINVRIERRWGFQAVRRCVLALGREVERR
;
A
#
# COMPACT_ATOMS: atom_id res chain seq x y z
N MET A 1 6.58 -24.91 -25.42
CA MET A 1 5.30 -24.18 -25.55
C MET A 1 5.64 -22.70 -25.45
N ALA A 2 5.19 -21.86 -26.39
CA ALA A 2 5.38 -20.41 -26.27
C ALA A 2 4.75 -19.94 -24.95
N LYS A 3 5.43 -19.06 -24.22
CA LYS A 3 4.80 -18.42 -23.06
C LYS A 3 3.69 -17.53 -23.59
N ASP A 4 2.49 -17.72 -23.05
CA ASP A 4 1.37 -16.82 -23.29
C ASP A 4 1.68 -15.48 -22.60
N GLU A 5 1.87 -14.43 -23.39
CA GLU A 5 2.28 -13.10 -22.93
C GLU A 5 1.56 -12.01 -23.72
N VAL A 6 1.14 -10.95 -23.03
CA VAL A 6 0.55 -9.73 -23.62
C VAL A 6 1.40 -8.54 -23.19
N THR A 7 1.74 -7.65 -24.11
CA THR A 7 2.45 -6.41 -23.78
C THR A 7 1.48 -5.24 -23.77
N LEU A 8 1.45 -4.49 -22.67
CA LEU A 8 0.70 -3.24 -22.53
C LEU A 8 1.65 -2.05 -22.64
N ASP A 9 1.23 -0.97 -23.31
CA ASP A 9 1.90 0.33 -23.18
C ASP A 9 1.24 1.09 -22.04
N VAL A 10 2.01 1.37 -20.98
CA VAL A 10 1.56 2.10 -19.80
C VAL A 10 2.45 3.32 -19.62
N GLY A 11 1.97 4.48 -20.05
CA GLY A 11 2.71 5.74 -19.92
C GLY A 11 4.01 5.78 -20.72
N GLY A 12 4.10 5.10 -21.87
CA GLY A 12 5.30 5.01 -22.69
C GLY A 12 6.25 3.88 -22.30
N HIS A 13 5.87 3.05 -21.33
CA HIS A 13 6.64 1.89 -20.89
C HIS A 13 5.97 0.57 -21.32
N PRO A 14 6.69 -0.33 -22.00
CA PRO A 14 6.18 -1.66 -22.30
C PRO A 14 6.16 -2.53 -21.04
N VAL A 15 4.97 -2.98 -20.65
CA VAL A 15 4.75 -3.89 -19.51
C VAL A 15 4.32 -5.26 -20.03
N VAL A 16 5.20 -6.26 -19.92
CA VAL A 16 4.93 -7.64 -20.34
C VAL A 16 4.17 -8.40 -19.26
N VAL A 17 2.91 -8.72 -19.53
CA VAL A 17 2.02 -9.55 -18.69
C VAL A 17 2.14 -11.00 -19.12
N THR A 18 2.71 -11.84 -18.28
CA THR A 18 2.86 -13.29 -18.53
C THR A 18 1.62 -14.04 -18.07
N ASN A 19 1.28 -15.23 -18.58
CA ASN A 19 0.10 -15.99 -18.14
C ASN A 19 -1.18 -15.13 -17.97
N PRO A 20 -1.54 -14.28 -18.95
CA PRO A 20 -2.61 -13.29 -18.81
C PRO A 20 -3.96 -13.92 -18.45
N GLY A 21 -4.26 -15.09 -19.02
CA GLY A 21 -5.50 -15.83 -18.78
C GLY A 21 -5.59 -16.58 -17.43
N LYS A 22 -4.57 -16.51 -16.56
CA LYS A 22 -4.64 -17.16 -15.24
C LYS A 22 -5.76 -16.52 -14.42
N VAL A 23 -6.75 -17.31 -14.00
CA VAL A 23 -7.84 -16.86 -13.12
C VAL A 23 -7.29 -16.51 -11.75
N PHE A 24 -7.50 -15.27 -11.31
CA PHE A 24 -7.07 -14.77 -10.00
C PHE A 24 -8.24 -14.67 -9.02
N PHE A 25 -9.44 -14.38 -9.51
CA PHE A 25 -10.66 -14.26 -8.69
C PHE A 25 -11.71 -15.27 -9.18
N PRO A 26 -11.66 -16.54 -8.75
CA PRO A 26 -12.53 -17.59 -9.27
C PRO A 26 -14.02 -17.28 -9.14
N GLY A 27 -14.44 -16.66 -8.02
CA GLY A 27 -15.85 -16.31 -7.79
C GLY A 27 -16.41 -15.26 -8.76
N ALA A 28 -15.54 -14.40 -9.33
CA ALA A 28 -15.93 -13.35 -10.27
C ALA A 28 -15.45 -13.61 -11.71
N GLY A 29 -14.64 -14.65 -11.93
CA GLY A 29 -14.06 -14.99 -13.23
C GLY A 29 -12.91 -14.09 -13.69
N TYR A 30 -12.42 -13.15 -12.87
CA TYR A 30 -11.37 -12.22 -13.30
C TYR A 30 -9.99 -12.88 -13.36
N THR A 31 -9.28 -12.55 -14.43
CA THR A 31 -7.95 -13.05 -14.77
C THR A 31 -6.84 -12.13 -14.27
N LYS A 32 -5.59 -12.55 -14.43
CA LYS A 32 -4.43 -11.71 -14.14
C LYS A 32 -4.37 -10.48 -15.05
N LEU A 33 -4.75 -10.62 -16.33
CA LEU A 33 -4.80 -9.47 -17.23
C LEU A 33 -5.84 -8.43 -16.77
N ASP A 34 -7.00 -8.90 -16.28
CA ASP A 34 -8.03 -8.01 -15.73
C ASP A 34 -7.53 -7.24 -14.51
N LEU A 35 -6.79 -7.92 -13.61
CA LEU A 35 -6.14 -7.26 -12.47
C LEU A 35 -5.16 -6.17 -12.91
N VAL A 36 -4.31 -6.46 -13.90
CA VAL A 36 -3.33 -5.47 -14.40
C VAL A 36 -4.06 -4.28 -15.02
N ASN A 37 -5.07 -4.54 -15.87
CA ASN A 37 -5.89 -3.50 -16.48
C ASN A 37 -6.65 -2.66 -15.45
N TYR A 38 -7.16 -3.27 -14.37
CA TYR A 38 -7.77 -2.55 -13.26
C TYR A 38 -6.78 -1.55 -12.65
N PHE A 39 -5.57 -1.99 -12.29
CA PHE A 39 -4.55 -1.09 -11.74
C PHE A 39 -4.10 -0.02 -12.71
N VAL A 40 -4.05 -0.28 -14.02
CA VAL A 40 -3.81 0.76 -15.02
C VAL A 40 -4.94 1.79 -15.02
N SER A 41 -6.20 1.34 -14.95
CA SER A 41 -7.36 2.24 -14.98
C SER A 41 -7.47 3.16 -13.76
N VAL A 42 -7.07 2.69 -12.57
CA VAL A 42 -7.07 3.47 -11.32
C VAL A 42 -5.67 3.98 -10.95
N GLY A 43 -4.71 3.86 -11.87
CA GLY A 43 -3.29 3.98 -11.61
C GLY A 43 -2.89 5.28 -10.96
N GLU A 44 -3.42 6.41 -11.42
CA GLU A 44 -3.12 7.73 -10.86
C GLU A 44 -3.50 7.83 -9.37
N GLY A 45 -4.70 7.33 -9.00
CA GLY A 45 -5.15 7.31 -7.62
C GLY A 45 -4.34 6.33 -6.75
N ALA A 46 -4.03 5.14 -7.27
CA ALA A 46 -3.18 4.18 -6.58
C ALA A 46 -1.76 4.73 -6.37
N LEU A 47 -1.24 5.45 -7.37
CA LEU A 47 0.07 6.06 -7.35
C LEU A 47 0.17 7.16 -6.28
N CYS A 48 -0.89 7.94 -6.01
CA CYS A 48 -0.90 8.88 -4.88
C CYS A 48 -0.57 8.20 -3.54
N GLY A 49 -0.94 6.93 -3.37
CA GLY A 49 -0.68 6.15 -2.15
C GLY A 49 0.76 5.63 -2.02
N ILE A 50 1.43 5.34 -3.14
CA ILE A 50 2.71 4.61 -3.14
C ILE A 50 3.89 5.36 -3.78
N ARG A 51 3.64 6.49 -4.46
CA ARG A 51 4.66 7.24 -5.22
C ARG A 51 5.88 7.51 -4.37
N ASN A 52 7.07 7.17 -4.86
CA ASN A 52 8.33 7.38 -4.15
C ASN A 52 8.41 6.70 -2.77
N ARG A 53 7.63 5.65 -2.50
CA ARG A 53 7.66 4.93 -1.21
C ARG A 53 8.27 3.54 -1.35
N PRO A 54 9.17 3.14 -0.44
CA PRO A 54 9.58 1.73 -0.36
C PRO A 54 8.35 0.87 -0.06
N THR A 55 8.08 -0.09 -0.94
CA THR A 55 6.83 -0.85 -0.91
C THR A 55 7.12 -2.34 -0.74
N VAL A 56 6.49 -2.96 0.26
CA VAL A 56 6.46 -4.42 0.43
C VAL A 56 5.38 -4.98 -0.49
N LEU A 57 5.70 -6.04 -1.23
CA LEU A 57 4.77 -6.66 -2.17
C LEU A 57 4.11 -7.88 -1.52
N LYS A 58 2.79 -7.85 -1.33
CA LYS A 58 2.03 -9.02 -0.90
C LYS A 58 1.48 -9.73 -2.14
N ARG A 59 2.11 -10.86 -2.47
CA ARG A 59 1.95 -11.54 -3.77
C ARG A 59 1.08 -12.78 -3.64
N PHE A 60 0.03 -12.83 -4.45
CA PHE A 60 -0.94 -13.91 -4.59
C PHE A 60 -0.66 -14.66 -5.88
N VAL A 61 0.51 -15.30 -5.97
CA VAL A 61 0.99 -15.90 -7.23
C VAL A 61 0.07 -17.00 -7.78
N ASN A 62 -0.75 -17.60 -6.92
CA ASN A 62 -1.68 -18.67 -7.26
C ASN A 62 -3.15 -18.22 -7.32
N GLY A 63 -3.44 -16.93 -7.16
CA GLY A 63 -4.79 -16.39 -7.12
C GLY A 63 -5.14 -15.81 -5.75
N ALA A 64 -6.18 -14.96 -5.72
CA ALA A 64 -6.56 -14.16 -4.56
C ALA A 64 -7.10 -14.98 -3.38
N THR A 65 -7.53 -16.22 -3.62
CA THR A 65 -8.05 -17.15 -2.59
C THR A 65 -6.95 -17.99 -1.95
N GLU A 66 -5.74 -17.98 -2.52
CA GLU A 66 -4.60 -18.77 -2.05
C GLU A 66 -3.71 -17.99 -1.10
N GLU A 67 -2.87 -18.70 -0.35
CA GLU A 67 -1.95 -18.09 0.61
C GLU A 67 -0.98 -17.12 -0.10
N PRO A 68 -0.93 -15.85 0.33
CA PRO A 68 0.04 -14.89 -0.21
C PRO A 68 1.42 -15.09 0.40
N PHE A 69 2.43 -14.47 -0.20
CA PHE A 69 3.71 -14.25 0.48
C PHE A 69 4.12 -12.78 0.42
N PHE A 70 4.85 -12.36 1.45
CA PHE A 70 5.38 -11.01 1.55
C PHE A 70 6.80 -10.95 1.01
N GLN A 71 7.00 -10.16 -0.03
CA GLN A 71 8.30 -9.91 -0.62
C GLN A 71 8.80 -8.51 -0.25
N LYS A 72 9.79 -8.46 0.65
CA LYS A 72 10.45 -7.22 1.06
C LYS A 72 11.56 -6.83 0.08
N ARG A 73 12.46 -7.76 -0.23
CA ARG A 73 13.56 -7.50 -1.16
C ARG A 73 13.05 -7.36 -2.60
N ALA A 74 13.42 -6.29 -3.26
CA ALA A 74 13.09 -6.04 -4.66
C ALA A 74 13.47 -7.23 -5.56
N PRO A 75 12.62 -7.61 -6.54
CA PRO A 75 13.00 -8.58 -7.56
C PRO A 75 14.29 -8.18 -8.29
N LYS A 76 15.11 -9.14 -8.74
CA LYS A 76 16.36 -8.84 -9.47
C LYS A 76 16.12 -8.28 -10.87
N ASN A 77 15.00 -8.65 -11.49
CA ASN A 77 14.65 -8.31 -12.87
C ASN A 77 13.69 -7.11 -12.93
N MET A 78 13.95 -6.07 -12.15
CA MET A 78 13.12 -4.87 -12.23
C MET A 78 13.33 -4.15 -13.57
N PRO A 79 12.25 -3.65 -14.18
CA PRO A 79 12.34 -2.70 -15.27
C PRO A 79 13.13 -1.44 -14.88
N PRO A 80 13.79 -0.78 -15.84
CA PRO A 80 14.66 0.38 -15.58
C PRO A 80 13.93 1.61 -15.05
N TYR A 81 12.60 1.68 -15.20
CA TYR A 81 11.75 2.76 -14.68
C TYR A 81 11.31 2.54 -13.22
N LEU A 82 11.73 1.45 -12.56
CA LEU A 82 11.62 1.29 -11.11
C LEU A 82 12.96 1.52 -10.45
N SER A 83 12.91 1.98 -9.20
CA SER A 83 14.09 2.14 -8.35
C SER A 83 13.92 1.34 -7.06
N THR A 84 14.92 1.40 -6.20
CA THR A 84 14.84 0.84 -4.85
C THR A 84 15.18 1.87 -3.79
N ALA A 85 14.74 1.61 -2.56
CA ALA A 85 15.21 2.30 -1.36
C ALA A 85 15.73 1.28 -0.35
N HIS A 86 16.91 1.55 0.20
CA HIS A 86 17.50 0.72 1.26
C HIS A 86 16.81 1.02 2.59
N VAL A 87 16.25 0.00 3.25
CA VAL A 87 15.61 0.15 4.57
C VAL A 87 16.22 -0.80 5.59
N SER A 88 16.37 -0.30 6.81
CA SER A 88 16.74 -1.08 7.99
C SER A 88 15.49 -1.46 8.77
N PHE A 89 15.39 -2.73 9.19
CA PHE A 89 14.31 -3.23 10.01
C PHE A 89 14.70 -3.19 11.50
N PRO A 90 13.73 -3.18 12.43
CA PRO A 90 14.00 -3.24 13.86
C PRO A 90 14.80 -4.48 14.30
N SER A 91 14.82 -5.53 13.49
CA SER A 91 15.61 -6.75 13.73
C SER A 91 17.11 -6.58 13.43
N GLY A 92 17.57 -5.42 12.97
CA GLY A 92 18.94 -5.18 12.51
C GLY A 92 19.24 -5.68 11.09
N ARG A 93 18.28 -6.32 10.43
CA ARG A 93 18.38 -6.69 9.00
C ARG A 93 18.09 -5.48 8.12
N SER A 94 18.56 -5.52 6.88
CA SER A 94 18.18 -4.54 5.85
C SER A 94 17.78 -5.19 4.53
N ALA A 95 17.07 -4.43 3.69
CA ALA A 95 16.73 -4.84 2.33
C ALA A 95 16.47 -3.61 1.45
N ASP A 96 16.69 -3.79 0.15
CA ASP A 96 16.26 -2.83 -0.86
C ASP A 96 14.81 -3.16 -1.23
N LEU A 97 13.89 -2.22 -0.98
CA LEU A 97 12.47 -2.36 -1.32
C LEU A 97 12.20 -1.69 -2.67
N ALA A 98 11.25 -2.21 -3.42
CA ALA A 98 10.85 -1.63 -4.69
C ALA A 98 10.18 -0.26 -4.47
N VAL A 99 10.51 0.68 -5.35
CA VAL A 99 9.97 2.04 -5.39
C VAL A 99 9.50 2.31 -6.82
N THR A 100 8.36 2.98 -6.95
CA THR A 100 7.87 3.45 -8.24
C THR A 100 7.33 4.86 -8.14
N ASN A 101 7.40 5.58 -9.26
CA ASN A 101 6.88 6.94 -9.41
C ASN A 101 5.84 7.04 -10.52
N GLU A 102 5.45 5.90 -11.11
CA GLU A 102 4.67 5.85 -12.35
C GLU A 102 3.74 4.64 -12.36
N VAL A 103 2.62 4.74 -13.09
CA VAL A 103 1.60 3.67 -13.19
C VAL A 103 2.18 2.39 -13.78
N ALA A 104 3.17 2.48 -14.67
CA ALA A 104 3.86 1.32 -15.23
C ALA A 104 4.49 0.41 -14.17
N GLY A 105 4.98 0.99 -13.06
CA GLY A 105 5.51 0.21 -11.95
C GLY A 105 4.42 -0.53 -11.18
N ILE A 106 3.24 0.08 -11.03
CA ILE A 106 2.07 -0.57 -10.42
C ILE A 106 1.60 -1.74 -11.29
N ALA A 107 1.48 -1.53 -12.60
CA ALA A 107 1.11 -2.57 -13.55
C ALA A 107 2.10 -3.74 -13.53
N TRP A 108 3.41 -3.44 -13.46
CA TRP A 108 4.44 -4.46 -13.31
C TRP A 108 4.32 -5.22 -11.98
N MET A 109 4.09 -4.54 -10.85
CA MET A 109 3.88 -5.19 -9.55
C MET A 109 2.62 -6.08 -9.58
N ALA A 110 1.53 -5.63 -10.20
CA ALA A 110 0.31 -6.41 -10.38
C ALA A 110 0.56 -7.68 -11.22
N ASN A 111 1.36 -7.59 -12.28
CA ASN A 111 1.76 -8.76 -13.07
C ASN A 111 2.57 -9.80 -12.27
N LEU A 112 3.31 -9.37 -11.25
CA LEU A 112 3.97 -10.28 -10.29
C LEU A 112 2.96 -10.97 -9.34
N GLY A 113 1.67 -10.70 -9.47
CA GLY A 113 0.60 -11.18 -8.60
C GLY A 113 0.42 -10.34 -7.34
N CYS A 114 0.92 -9.09 -7.31
CA CYS A 114 0.76 -8.22 -6.15
C CYS A 114 -0.64 -7.59 -6.16
N LEU A 115 -1.52 -8.04 -5.25
CA LEU A 115 -2.84 -7.42 -5.04
C LEU A 115 -2.77 -6.27 -4.04
N ASP A 116 -1.86 -6.38 -3.08
CA ASP A 116 -1.79 -5.48 -1.95
C ASP A 116 -0.38 -4.86 -1.87
N LEU A 117 -0.35 -3.57 -2.20
CA LEU A 117 0.83 -2.73 -2.20
C LEU A 117 0.96 -2.13 -0.80
N ASN A 118 2.03 -2.49 -0.09
CA ASN A 118 2.23 -2.09 1.30
C ASN A 118 3.35 -1.03 1.40
N PRO A 119 3.06 0.25 1.11
CA PRO A 119 4.05 1.32 1.15
C PRO A 119 4.42 1.68 2.59
N TRP A 120 5.70 1.91 2.84
CA TRP A 120 6.18 2.48 4.08
C TRP A 120 5.72 3.94 4.23
N PRO A 121 5.56 4.45 5.46
CA PRO A 121 5.11 5.83 5.71
C PRO A 121 6.21 6.88 5.47
N VAL A 122 7.26 6.53 4.72
CA VAL A 122 8.43 7.36 4.37
C VAL A 122 8.57 7.47 2.86
N ARG A 123 9.43 8.37 2.39
CA ARG A 123 9.82 8.45 0.98
C ARG A 123 11.24 7.91 0.78
N ALA A 124 11.57 7.51 -0.45
CA ALA A 124 12.81 6.81 -0.77
C ALA A 124 14.09 7.62 -0.51
N ASP A 125 14.00 8.94 -0.54
CA ASP A 125 15.10 9.90 -0.32
C ASP A 125 15.46 10.11 1.17
N ASP A 126 14.57 9.73 2.09
CA ASP A 126 14.83 9.71 3.54
C ASP A 126 13.86 8.74 4.20
N VAL A 127 14.41 7.58 4.54
CA VAL A 127 13.67 6.40 5.00
C VAL A 127 13.52 6.36 6.52
N ASP A 128 14.02 7.37 7.24
CA ASP A 128 14.02 7.42 8.70
C ASP A 128 12.95 8.38 9.27
N HIS A 129 12.49 9.34 8.47
CA HIS A 129 11.47 10.32 8.87
C HIS A 129 10.16 10.16 8.09
N PRO A 130 9.09 9.64 8.73
CA PRO A 130 7.78 9.53 8.10
C PRO A 130 7.20 10.88 7.64
N ASP A 131 6.52 10.85 6.50
CA ASP A 131 5.65 11.94 6.02
C ASP A 131 4.16 11.60 6.18
N GLU A 132 3.86 10.45 6.79
CA GLU A 132 2.52 9.99 7.13
C GLU A 132 2.44 9.56 8.60
N LEU A 133 1.52 10.18 9.32
CA LEU A 133 0.92 9.59 10.51
C LEU A 133 -0.27 8.72 10.06
N ARG A 134 -0.40 7.52 10.61
CA ARG A 134 -1.44 6.55 10.24
C ARG A 134 -2.20 6.08 11.48
N VAL A 135 -3.52 6.14 11.41
CA VAL A 135 -4.45 5.55 12.38
C VAL A 135 -5.12 4.36 11.69
N ASP A 136 -5.17 3.23 12.38
CA ASP A 136 -5.77 1.99 11.88
C ASP A 136 -6.90 1.59 12.83
N LEU A 137 -8.11 1.55 12.29
CA LEU A 137 -9.33 1.24 13.03
C LEU A 137 -9.90 -0.07 12.52
N ASP A 138 -9.78 -1.11 13.33
CA ASP A 138 -10.32 -2.43 13.04
C ASP A 138 -11.49 -2.76 13.97
N PRO A 139 -12.55 -3.42 13.46
CA PRO A 139 -13.63 -3.89 14.29
C PRO A 139 -13.19 -5.06 15.17
N THR A 140 -13.75 -5.13 16.38
CA THR A 140 -13.66 -6.27 17.29
C THR A 140 -15.01 -6.97 17.40
N PRO A 141 -15.11 -8.16 18.04
CA PRO A 141 -16.40 -8.78 18.32
C PRO A 141 -17.39 -7.88 19.07
N GLU A 142 -16.87 -7.00 19.93
CA GLU A 142 -17.64 -6.07 20.77
C GLU A 142 -17.88 -4.71 20.08
N ALA A 143 -17.03 -4.34 19.12
CA ALA A 143 -17.07 -3.07 18.40
C ALA A 143 -17.09 -3.30 16.87
N GLY A 144 -18.28 -3.50 16.33
CA GLY A 144 -18.47 -3.79 14.90
C GLY A 144 -18.30 -2.57 13.97
N TRP A 145 -18.55 -2.79 12.67
CA TRP A 145 -18.40 -1.76 11.63
C TRP A 145 -19.10 -0.41 11.89
N PRO A 146 -20.34 -0.36 12.43
CA PRO A 146 -20.96 0.92 12.77
C PRO A 146 -20.12 1.75 13.75
N MET A 147 -19.57 1.09 14.78
CA MET A 147 -18.73 1.75 15.79
C MET A 147 -17.39 2.20 15.21
N VAL A 148 -16.77 1.42 14.30
CA VAL A 148 -15.56 1.84 13.58
C VAL A 148 -15.80 3.15 12.80
N ARG A 149 -16.98 3.33 12.20
CA ARG A 149 -17.34 4.57 11.50
C ARG A 149 -17.53 5.75 12.46
N GLU A 150 -18.16 5.52 13.61
CA GLU A 150 -18.32 6.54 14.65
C GLU A 150 -16.95 6.99 15.18
N VAL A 151 -16.09 6.04 15.54
CA VAL A 151 -14.71 6.32 16.01
C VAL A 151 -13.90 7.06 14.94
N ALA A 152 -14.08 6.74 13.65
CA ALA A 152 -13.41 7.47 12.58
C ALA A 152 -13.82 8.97 12.53
N LEU A 153 -15.06 9.30 12.88
CA LEU A 153 -15.52 10.69 13.01
C LEU A 153 -14.92 11.37 14.24
N VAL A 154 -14.81 10.67 15.37
CA VAL A 154 -14.11 11.18 16.56
C VAL A 154 -12.64 11.48 16.25
N VAL A 155 -11.96 10.60 15.52
CA VAL A 155 -10.57 10.86 15.06
C VAL A 155 -10.50 12.14 14.23
N ARG A 156 -11.47 12.38 13.33
CA ARG A 156 -11.53 13.61 12.53
C ARG A 156 -11.70 14.85 13.41
N GLU A 157 -12.53 14.79 14.45
CA GLU A 157 -12.72 15.90 15.40
C GLU A 157 -11.44 16.21 16.18
N VAL A 158 -10.82 15.19 16.77
CA VAL A 158 -9.58 15.35 17.55
C VAL A 158 -8.47 15.94 16.67
N LEU A 159 -8.30 15.45 15.44
CA LEU A 159 -7.32 15.99 14.51
C LEU A 159 -7.67 17.42 14.09
N GLY A 160 -8.97 17.72 13.90
CA GLY A 160 -9.46 19.06 13.59
C GLY A 160 -9.15 20.08 14.68
N ASP A 161 -9.33 19.72 15.94
CA ASP A 161 -8.99 20.58 17.09
C ASP A 161 -7.48 20.90 17.16
N LEU A 162 -6.65 19.98 16.66
CA LEU A 162 -5.20 20.16 16.54
C LEU A 162 -4.76 20.88 15.25
N GLY A 163 -5.71 21.24 14.37
CA GLY A 163 -5.44 21.91 13.09
C GLY A 163 -4.94 20.99 11.98
N TYR A 164 -5.09 19.66 12.11
CA TYR A 164 -4.68 18.68 11.10
C TYR A 164 -5.83 18.24 10.20
N VAL A 165 -5.50 17.91 8.95
CA VAL A 165 -6.44 17.33 7.98
C VAL A 165 -6.24 15.81 7.90
N SER A 166 -7.34 15.07 8.08
CA SER A 166 -7.39 13.62 8.00
C SER A 166 -7.90 13.13 6.65
N TYR A 167 -7.26 12.09 6.08
CA TYR A 167 -7.65 11.45 4.82
C TYR A 167 -8.05 9.98 5.06
N PRO A 168 -9.35 9.68 5.28
CA PRO A 168 -9.81 8.31 5.53
C PRO A 168 -9.90 7.49 4.24
N LYS A 169 -9.69 6.18 4.35
CA LYS A 169 -9.96 5.18 3.33
C LYS A 169 -10.37 3.86 3.97
N THR A 170 -11.22 3.06 3.32
CA THR A 170 -11.46 1.68 3.74
C THR A 170 -10.18 0.85 3.65
N SER A 171 -9.99 -0.12 4.55
CA SER A 171 -8.83 -1.02 4.48
C SER A 171 -8.93 -2.03 3.33
N GLY A 172 -10.13 -2.24 2.77
CA GLY A 172 -10.41 -3.31 1.81
C GLY A 172 -10.65 -4.68 2.49
N SER A 173 -10.57 -4.72 3.82
CA SER A 173 -10.93 -5.87 4.65
C SER A 173 -12.11 -5.48 5.55
N ARG A 174 -11.87 -5.15 6.82
CA ARG A 174 -12.94 -4.89 7.80
C ARG A 174 -12.94 -3.48 8.40
N GLY A 175 -11.89 -2.70 8.17
CA GLY A 175 -11.58 -1.49 8.92
C GLY A 175 -11.42 -0.22 8.09
N ILE A 176 -10.98 0.85 8.74
CA ILE A 176 -10.69 2.15 8.14
C ILE A 176 -9.25 2.55 8.49
N HIS A 177 -8.49 2.99 7.49
CA HIS A 177 -7.22 3.67 7.72
C HIS A 177 -7.43 5.17 7.57
N ILE A 178 -6.84 5.96 8.47
CA ILE A 178 -6.86 7.41 8.41
C ILE A 178 -5.41 7.90 8.33
N ASN A 179 -5.07 8.55 7.21
CA ASN A 179 -3.75 9.11 7.00
C ASN A 179 -3.74 10.61 7.29
N VAL A 180 -2.66 11.09 7.89
CA VAL A 180 -2.38 12.52 8.10
C VAL A 180 -1.01 12.82 7.55
N ARG A 181 -0.91 13.87 6.72
CA ARG A 181 0.37 14.34 6.19
C ARG A 181 1.11 15.13 7.26
N ILE A 182 2.39 14.81 7.45
CA ILE A 182 3.26 15.49 8.42
C ILE A 182 4.57 15.89 7.75
N GLU A 183 5.24 16.88 8.32
CA GLU A 183 6.61 17.21 7.92
C GLU A 183 7.57 16.08 8.30
N ARG A 184 8.58 15.84 7.47
CA ARG A 184 9.61 14.81 7.67
C ARG A 184 10.67 15.28 8.65
N ARG A 185 10.27 15.51 9.90
CA ARG A 185 11.13 16.02 10.98
C ARG A 185 11.33 15.03 12.12
N TRP A 186 10.46 14.03 12.22
CA TRP A 186 10.41 13.13 13.36
C TRP A 186 10.70 11.70 12.92
N GLY A 187 11.52 10.99 13.68
CA GLY A 187 11.70 9.55 13.48
C GLY A 187 10.49 8.73 13.92
N PHE A 188 10.42 7.47 13.47
CA PHE A 188 9.31 6.53 13.73
C PHE A 188 8.83 6.49 15.19
N GLN A 189 9.74 6.52 16.16
CA GLN A 189 9.37 6.43 17.58
C GLN A 189 8.56 7.65 18.05
N ALA A 190 8.93 8.85 17.59
CA ALA A 190 8.20 10.06 17.93
C ALA A 190 6.81 10.07 17.27
N VAL A 191 6.74 9.71 15.98
CA VAL A 191 5.47 9.59 15.26
C VAL A 191 4.55 8.57 15.93
N ARG A 192 5.08 7.40 16.32
CA ARG A 192 4.32 6.37 17.04
C ARG A 192 3.79 6.87 18.39
N ARG A 193 4.58 7.63 19.15
CA ARG A 193 4.12 8.23 20.42
C ARG A 193 3.00 9.25 20.19
N CYS A 194 3.08 10.03 19.11
CA CYS A 194 2.00 10.96 18.72
C CYS A 194 0.71 10.20 18.41
N VAL A 195 0.77 9.11 17.63
CA VAL A 195 -0.40 8.25 17.35
C VAL A 195 -0.99 7.66 18.63
N LEU A 196 -0.14 7.23 19.58
CA LEU A 196 -0.61 6.73 20.87
C LEU A 196 -1.34 7.82 21.68
N ALA A 197 -0.80 9.04 21.70
CA ALA A 197 -1.44 10.16 22.39
C ALA A 197 -2.77 10.55 21.74
N LEU A 198 -2.82 10.54 20.41
CA LEU A 198 -4.05 10.73 19.63
C LEU A 198 -5.10 9.66 19.98
N GLY A 199 -4.71 8.38 19.99
CA GLY A 199 -5.61 7.27 20.34
C GLY A 199 -6.19 7.40 21.75
N ARG A 200 -5.39 7.86 22.72
CA ARG A 200 -5.86 8.13 24.10
C ARG A 200 -6.82 9.31 24.20
N GLU A 201 -6.69 10.30 23.31
CA GLU A 201 -7.65 11.40 23.26
C GLU A 201 -8.95 10.98 22.60
N VAL A 202 -8.88 10.16 21.56
CA VAL A 202 -10.06 9.54 20.95
C VAL A 202 -10.80 8.66 21.95
N GLU A 203 -10.09 7.88 22.77
CA GLU A 203 -10.67 7.04 23.83
C GLU A 203 -11.39 7.86 24.94
N ARG A 204 -10.98 9.11 25.16
CA ARG A 204 -11.61 9.98 26.17
C ARG A 204 -12.93 10.60 25.73
N ARG A 205 -13.19 10.64 24.42
CA ARG A 205 -14.40 11.21 23.83
C ARG A 205 -15.44 10.13 23.58
#